data_AF-A0A428SJQ6-F1
#
_entry.id   AF-A0A428SJQ6-F1
#
_cell.length_a   1.000
_cell.length_b   1.000
_cell.length_c   1.000
_cell.angle_alpha   90.00
_cell.angle_beta   90.00
_cell.angle_gamma   90.00
#
_symmetry.space_group_name_H-M   'P 1'
#
loop_
_entity.id
_entity.type
_entity.pdbx_description
1 polymer ?
#
loop_
_entity_poly.entity_id
_entity_poly.type
_entity_poly.pdbx_seq_one_letter_code
_entity_poly.pdbx_strand_id
1 'polypeptide(L)'
;MVVGSAIRMAQGLGLHLPETSADRSDPGERELLRRIWYGCILMDRMVSVTHGRPAMISKRPAMAVPLPNKSPPVDPRDITSGKDTGYYSFFVDSDNDDEDLDKVVQLDRSLSKWEKKLPDHLKWNMLEANKDEISRRQAVILRMRFLHARILLLRPLLSRFCLTQSPAENSLADDTLQIRVIQQGAMFCVATAQNIITTLLTHQTLDSTVGLLPAWWYRVYYVYSAATVLIAAKLRPDIFPAVEIGRSWGQAISVLKAHEKFAVGR
;
A
#
# COMPACT_ATOMS: atom_id res chain seq x y z
N MET A 1 -15.85 -6.65 8.52
CA MET A 1 -16.71 -6.44 9.71
C MET A 1 -16.00 -5.69 10.84
N VAL A 2 -14.78 -6.11 11.25
CA VAL A 2 -14.05 -5.51 12.40
C VAL A 2 -13.71 -4.02 12.21
N VAL A 3 -13.12 -3.63 11.07
CA VAL A 3 -12.72 -2.22 10.81
C VAL A 3 -13.93 -1.28 10.87
N GLY A 4 -15.04 -1.64 10.22
CA GLY A 4 -16.27 -0.84 10.26
C GLY A 4 -16.86 -0.69 11.68
N SER A 5 -16.78 -1.74 12.50
CA SER A 5 -17.19 -1.64 13.91
C SER A 5 -16.27 -0.73 14.73
N ALA A 6 -14.96 -0.81 14.53
CA ALA A 6 -14.00 0.08 15.19
C ALA A 6 -14.22 1.55 14.79
N ILE A 7 -14.49 1.83 13.51
CA ILE A 7 -14.82 3.18 13.02
C ILE A 7 -16.08 3.70 13.70
N ARG A 8 -17.16 2.90 13.75
CA ARG A 8 -18.40 3.31 14.44
C ARG A 8 -18.19 3.57 15.92
N MET A 9 -17.37 2.77 16.59
CA MET A 9 -17.02 2.98 17.99
C MET A 9 -16.23 4.28 18.17
N ALA A 10 -15.21 4.53 17.34
CA ALA A 10 -14.46 5.77 17.36
C ALA A 10 -15.35 7.00 17.08
N GLN A 11 -16.31 6.88 16.16
CA GLN A 11 -17.29 7.92 15.89
C GLN A 11 -18.25 8.15 17.07
N GLY A 12 -18.73 7.07 17.70
CA GLY A 12 -19.57 7.15 18.91
C GLY A 12 -18.84 7.77 20.10
N LEU A 13 -17.51 7.62 20.17
CA LEU A 13 -16.65 8.29 21.14
C LEU A 13 -16.26 9.73 20.76
N GLY A 14 -16.74 10.25 19.62
CA GLY A 14 -16.44 11.61 19.17
C GLY A 14 -15.04 11.80 18.58
N LEU A 15 -14.24 10.75 18.36
CA LEU A 15 -12.82 10.89 17.95
C LEU A 15 -12.61 11.55 16.57
N HIS A 16 -13.67 11.66 15.80
CA HIS A 16 -13.71 12.32 14.48
C HIS A 16 -13.94 13.84 14.57
N LEU A 17 -14.25 14.34 15.77
CA LEU A 17 -14.48 15.75 16.06
C LEU A 17 -13.17 16.36 16.60
N PRO A 18 -12.69 17.49 16.04
CA PRO A 18 -11.47 18.13 16.53
C PRO A 18 -11.55 18.52 18.01
N GLU A 19 -12.74 18.93 18.46
CA GLU A 19 -13.04 19.37 19.83
C GLU A 19 -12.72 18.27 20.84
N THR A 20 -13.07 17.01 20.54
CA THR A 20 -12.83 15.88 21.46
C THR A 20 -11.36 15.69 21.81
N SER A 21 -10.46 15.96 20.86
CA SER A 21 -9.01 15.94 21.14
C SER A 21 -8.53 17.24 21.78
N ALA A 22 -9.11 18.38 21.42
CA ALA A 22 -8.74 19.69 21.93
C ALA A 22 -9.09 19.86 23.42
N ASP A 23 -10.19 19.25 23.86
CA ASP A 23 -10.69 19.28 25.24
C ASP A 23 -9.76 18.52 26.22
N ARG A 24 -8.78 17.76 25.71
CA ARG A 24 -7.84 17.02 26.54
C ARG A 24 -6.67 17.90 26.99
N SER A 25 -6.64 18.13 28.30
CA SER A 25 -5.58 18.85 28.99
C SER A 25 -4.24 18.13 28.88
N ASP A 26 -4.22 16.80 29.00
CA ASP A 26 -3.00 16.00 28.86
C ASP A 26 -2.57 15.92 27.38
N PRO A 27 -1.36 16.39 27.02
CA PRO A 27 -0.86 16.29 25.65
C PRO A 27 -0.72 14.85 25.16
N GLY A 28 -0.41 13.90 26.05
CA GLY A 28 -0.26 12.50 25.71
C GLY A 28 -1.59 11.88 25.27
N GLU A 29 -2.63 12.06 26.08
CA GLU A 29 -3.99 11.63 25.80
C GLU A 29 -4.53 12.27 24.51
N ARG A 30 -4.33 13.58 24.33
CA ARG A 30 -4.71 14.27 23.09
C ARG A 30 -4.11 13.62 21.84
N GLU A 31 -2.81 13.37 21.87
CA GLU A 31 -2.11 12.73 20.75
C GLU A 31 -2.53 11.28 20.55
N LEU A 32 -2.83 10.56 21.64
CA LEU A 32 -3.38 9.22 21.57
C LEU A 32 -4.72 9.20 20.83
N LEU A 33 -5.66 10.08 21.17
CA LEU A 33 -6.97 10.17 20.50
C LEU A 33 -6.82 10.46 19.00
N ARG A 34 -5.93 11.41 18.64
CA ARG A 34 -5.61 11.70 17.24
C ARG A 34 -5.06 10.48 16.54
N ARG A 35 -4.07 9.80 17.13
CA ARG A 35 -3.46 8.58 16.55
C ARG A 35 -4.48 7.46 16.37
N ILE A 36 -5.41 7.28 17.30
CA ILE A 36 -6.50 6.30 17.19
C ILE A 36 -7.38 6.64 15.99
N TRP A 37 -7.83 7.89 15.86
CA TRP A 37 -8.65 8.32 14.73
C TRP A 37 -7.94 8.15 13.38
N TYR A 38 -6.68 8.58 13.28
CA TYR A 38 -5.87 8.40 12.08
C TYR A 38 -5.55 6.92 11.79
N GLY A 39 -5.49 6.08 12.82
CA GLY A 39 -5.45 4.63 12.67
C GLY A 39 -6.72 4.07 12.02
N CYS A 40 -7.90 4.56 12.42
CA CYS A 40 -9.17 4.22 11.78
C CYS A 40 -9.22 4.66 10.32
N ILE A 41 -8.80 5.88 10.01
CA ILE A 41 -8.71 6.39 8.63
C ILE A 41 -7.78 5.51 7.79
N LEU A 42 -6.58 5.22 8.29
CA LEU A 42 -5.61 4.41 7.55
C LEU A 42 -6.18 3.03 7.22
N MET A 43 -6.81 2.37 8.18
CA MET A 43 -7.41 1.05 7.99
C MET A 43 -8.61 1.08 7.05
N ASP A 44 -9.46 2.11 7.14
CA ASP A 44 -10.58 2.32 6.22
C ASP A 44 -10.09 2.44 4.78
N ARG A 45 -9.10 3.33 4.54
CA ARG A 45 -8.52 3.51 3.20
C ARG A 45 -7.83 2.25 2.68
N MET A 46 -7.07 1.55 3.53
CA MET A 46 -6.41 0.31 3.14
C MET A 46 -7.42 -0.77 2.70
N VAL A 47 -8.50 -0.94 3.45
CA VAL A 47 -9.56 -1.90 3.10
C VAL A 47 -10.29 -1.47 1.83
N SER A 48 -10.63 -0.19 1.69
CA SER A 48 -11.30 0.35 0.51
C SER A 48 -10.52 0.14 -0.78
N VAL A 49 -9.24 0.54 -0.79
CA VAL A 49 -8.37 0.39 -1.97
C VAL A 49 -8.15 -1.08 -2.31
N THR A 50 -8.06 -1.96 -1.31
CA THR A 50 -7.87 -3.39 -1.53
C THR A 50 -9.08 -4.05 -2.20
N HIS A 51 -10.29 -3.64 -1.84
CA HIS A 51 -11.53 -4.32 -2.27
C HIS A 51 -12.32 -3.53 -3.32
N GLY A 52 -11.78 -2.41 -3.81
CA GLY A 52 -12.48 -1.54 -4.78
C GLY A 52 -13.79 -0.95 -4.23
N ARG A 53 -13.87 -0.69 -2.92
CA ARG A 53 -15.08 -0.17 -2.28
C ARG A 53 -14.90 1.28 -1.83
N PRO A 54 -15.96 2.11 -1.86
CA PRO A 54 -15.92 3.43 -1.24
C PRO A 54 -15.51 3.34 0.24
N ALA A 55 -14.83 4.37 0.71
CA ALA A 55 -14.35 4.42 2.09
C ALA A 55 -15.44 4.92 3.04
N MET A 56 -15.53 4.34 4.23
CA MET A 56 -16.61 4.60 5.19
C MET A 56 -16.49 6.00 5.81
N ILE A 57 -15.27 6.49 6.02
CA ILE A 57 -15.01 7.83 6.55
C ILE A 57 -14.97 8.81 5.37
N SER A 58 -15.86 9.80 5.33
CA SER A 58 -15.84 10.81 4.26
C SER A 58 -14.66 11.80 4.41
N LYS A 59 -14.44 12.66 3.40
CA LYS A 59 -13.31 13.60 3.40
C LYS A 59 -13.35 14.60 4.56
N ARG A 60 -14.54 15.12 4.89
CA ARG A 60 -14.69 16.16 5.93
C ARG A 60 -14.22 15.67 7.31
N PRO A 61 -14.73 14.55 7.87
CA PRO A 61 -14.23 14.04 9.16
C PRO A 61 -12.78 13.57 9.12
N ALA A 62 -12.30 13.10 7.96
CA ALA A 62 -10.90 12.67 7.83
C ALA A 62 -9.92 13.84 7.95
N MET A 63 -10.32 15.04 7.52
CA MET A 63 -9.48 16.25 7.54
C MET A 63 -9.74 17.16 8.75
N ALA A 64 -10.84 16.92 9.49
CA ALA A 64 -11.25 17.80 10.60
C ALA A 64 -10.30 17.71 11.81
N VAL A 65 -9.79 16.52 12.11
CA VAL A 65 -8.91 16.31 13.27
C VAL A 65 -7.47 16.67 12.91
N PRO A 66 -6.77 17.50 13.71
CA PRO A 66 -5.38 17.84 13.45
C PRO A 66 -4.49 16.60 13.34
N LEU A 67 -3.51 16.65 12.43
CA LEU A 67 -2.52 15.58 12.28
C LEU A 67 -1.81 15.33 13.63
N PRO A 68 -1.53 14.07 13.99
CA PRO A 68 -0.68 13.78 15.13
C PRO A 68 0.67 14.47 14.95
N ASN A 69 1.14 15.16 15.99
CA ASN A 69 2.23 16.13 15.87
C ASN A 69 3.50 15.54 15.22
N LYS A 70 4.01 16.24 14.20
CA LYS A 70 5.35 16.85 14.24
C LYS A 70 5.08 18.34 14.59
N SER A 71 5.83 18.96 15.52
CA SER A 71 5.72 20.38 15.93
C SER A 71 5.48 21.40 14.79
N PRO A 72 5.15 22.69 15.06
CA PRO A 72 3.99 23.31 15.74
C PRO A 72 2.82 23.54 14.71
N PRO A 73 1.68 24.19 15.05
CA PRO A 73 0.48 24.15 14.20
C PRO A 73 0.63 25.01 12.94
N VAL A 74 0.30 24.41 11.79
CA VAL A 74 0.16 25.10 10.50
C VAL A 74 -1.15 25.90 10.50
N ASP A 75 -1.08 27.16 10.07
CA ASP A 75 -2.20 28.10 9.98
C ASP A 75 -3.34 27.50 9.12
N PRO A 76 -4.60 27.49 9.60
CA PRO A 76 -5.77 27.00 8.86
C PRO A 76 -5.99 27.63 7.47
N ARG A 77 -5.31 28.74 7.16
CA ARG A 77 -5.49 29.49 5.91
C ARG A 77 -4.79 28.86 4.69
N ASP A 78 -3.85 27.95 4.89
CA ASP A 78 -3.12 27.29 3.77
C ASP A 78 -3.85 26.06 3.17
N ILE A 79 -5.00 25.66 3.72
CA ILE A 79 -5.74 24.45 3.27
C ILE A 79 -6.64 24.74 2.05
N THR A 80 -6.71 25.99 1.59
CA THR A 80 -7.59 26.41 0.48
C THR A 80 -6.89 26.51 -0.88
N SER A 81 -6.12 25.50 -1.28
CA SER A 81 -5.89 25.25 -2.71
C SER A 81 -5.42 23.83 -2.96
N GLY A 82 -6.25 23.03 -3.63
CA GLY A 82 -5.89 21.66 -3.99
C GLY A 82 -7.07 20.87 -4.52
N LYS A 83 -7.38 21.05 -5.80
CA LYS A 83 -8.28 20.22 -6.59
C LYS A 83 -7.71 18.80 -6.75
N ASP A 84 -7.77 17.97 -5.70
CA ASP A 84 -7.42 16.55 -5.79
C ASP A 84 -8.67 15.69 -5.63
N THR A 85 -9.52 15.74 -6.65
CA THR A 85 -10.70 14.88 -6.83
C THR A 85 -10.34 13.51 -7.43
N GLY A 86 -9.09 13.32 -7.88
CA GLY A 86 -8.66 12.11 -8.61
C GLY A 86 -8.38 10.86 -7.76
N TYR A 87 -8.25 10.99 -6.44
CA TYR A 87 -7.82 9.87 -5.57
C TYR A 87 -8.88 8.77 -5.37
N TYR A 88 -10.15 9.03 -5.71
CA TYR A 88 -11.27 8.10 -5.44
C TYR A 88 -11.92 7.52 -6.70
N SER A 89 -11.58 7.97 -7.92
CA SER A 89 -12.22 7.48 -9.16
C SER A 89 -11.51 6.28 -9.81
N PHE A 90 -10.36 5.83 -9.28
CA PHE A 90 -9.51 4.83 -9.92
C PHE A 90 -10.15 3.42 -10.09
N PHE A 91 -11.29 3.15 -9.43
CA PHE A 91 -11.91 1.81 -9.47
C PHE A 91 -13.32 1.78 -10.09
N VAL A 92 -13.85 2.91 -10.56
CA VAL A 92 -15.17 2.97 -11.23
C VAL A 92 -15.19 4.11 -12.25
N ASP A 93 -14.65 3.87 -13.45
CA ASP A 93 -15.20 4.29 -14.76
C ASP A 93 -14.28 3.75 -15.87
N SER A 94 -14.81 3.13 -16.92
CA SER A 94 -14.01 2.49 -17.98
C SER A 94 -13.89 3.30 -19.28
N ASP A 95 -14.14 4.60 -19.23
CA ASP A 95 -14.30 5.40 -20.47
C ASP A 95 -13.18 6.44 -20.71
N ASN A 96 -12.12 6.51 -19.87
CA ASN A 96 -11.00 7.46 -20.09
C ASN A 96 -9.61 6.93 -19.68
N ASP A 97 -9.11 5.95 -20.44
CA ASP A 97 -7.84 5.22 -20.24
C ASP A 97 -6.56 6.09 -20.13
N ASP A 98 -6.59 7.32 -20.67
CA ASP A 98 -5.46 8.26 -20.65
C ASP A 98 -5.39 9.05 -19.33
N GLU A 99 -6.54 9.44 -18.80
CA GLU A 99 -6.64 10.18 -17.53
C GLU A 99 -6.20 9.29 -16.35
N ASP A 100 -6.49 7.99 -16.43
CA ASP A 100 -6.08 7.03 -15.41
C ASP A 100 -4.58 6.75 -15.43
N LEU A 101 -3.95 6.78 -16.61
CA LEU A 101 -2.49 6.63 -16.71
C LEU A 101 -1.76 7.83 -16.09
N ASP A 102 -2.21 9.06 -16.36
CA ASP A 102 -1.64 10.26 -15.74
C ASP A 102 -1.78 10.21 -14.21
N LYS A 103 -2.96 9.84 -13.71
CA LYS A 103 -3.19 9.62 -12.27
C LYS A 103 -2.21 8.60 -11.69
N VAL A 104 -1.99 7.47 -12.36
CA VAL A 104 -1.03 6.45 -11.90
C VAL A 104 0.38 7.02 -11.75
N VAL A 105 0.85 7.77 -12.76
CA VAL A 105 2.18 8.37 -12.74
C VAL A 105 2.31 9.44 -11.64
N GLN A 106 1.29 10.28 -11.46
CA GLN A 106 1.27 11.29 -10.41
C GLN A 106 1.29 10.67 -9.00
N LEU A 107 0.53 9.61 -8.80
CA LEU A 107 0.49 8.86 -7.54
C LEU A 107 1.83 8.17 -7.24
N ASP A 108 2.47 7.56 -8.24
CA ASP A 108 3.78 6.91 -8.07
C ASP A 108 4.86 7.94 -7.71
N ARG A 109 4.81 9.12 -8.35
CA ARG A 109 5.67 10.25 -8.01
C ARG A 109 5.45 10.71 -6.57
N SER A 110 4.21 10.81 -6.12
CA SER A 110 3.86 11.20 -4.74
C SER A 110 4.32 10.17 -3.71
N LEU A 111 4.14 8.87 -3.99
CA LEU A 111 4.65 7.78 -3.16
C LEU A 111 6.19 7.85 -3.04
N SER A 112 6.89 8.05 -4.15
CA SER A 112 8.35 8.15 -4.18
C SER A 112 8.86 9.39 -3.42
N LYS A 113 8.17 10.53 -3.55
CA LYS A 113 8.49 11.74 -2.77
C LYS A 113 8.27 11.51 -1.28
N TRP A 114 7.20 10.81 -0.91
CA TRP A 114 6.91 10.48 0.48
C TRP A 114 7.99 9.57 1.08
N GLU A 115 8.42 8.53 0.36
CA GLU A 115 9.49 7.60 0.83
C GLU A 115 10.79 8.36 1.14
N LYS A 116 11.15 9.35 0.30
CA LYS A 116 12.34 10.19 0.51
C LYS A 116 12.23 11.13 1.72
N LYS A 117 11.01 11.54 2.11
CA LYS A 117 10.74 12.45 3.23
C LYS A 117 10.71 11.75 4.59
N LEU A 118 10.84 10.42 4.63
CA LEU A 118 10.84 9.67 5.88
C LEU A 118 12.04 10.06 6.76
N PRO A 119 11.89 10.11 8.09
CA PRO A 119 13.01 10.21 9.02
C PRO A 119 13.98 9.04 8.84
N ASP A 120 15.28 9.26 9.09
CA ASP A 120 16.33 8.27 8.81
C ASP A 120 16.09 6.92 9.52
N HIS A 121 15.59 6.94 10.76
CA HIS A 121 15.28 5.71 11.51
C HIS A 121 14.13 4.88 10.92
N LEU A 122 13.31 5.46 10.02
CA LEU A 122 12.23 4.78 9.29
C LEU A 122 12.58 4.47 7.83
N LYS A 123 13.74 4.91 7.33
CA LYS A 123 14.14 4.63 5.95
C LYS A 123 14.62 3.18 5.81
N TRP A 124 14.18 2.52 4.75
CA TRP A 124 14.52 1.12 4.47
C TRP A 124 16.03 0.87 4.35
N ASN A 125 16.77 1.79 3.73
CA ASN A 125 18.23 1.66 3.56
C ASN A 125 19.02 1.84 4.86
N MET A 126 18.39 2.33 5.93
CA MET A 126 19.01 2.52 7.24
C MET A 126 18.64 1.41 8.23
N LEU A 127 17.92 0.36 7.78
CA LEU A 127 17.38 -0.68 8.66
C LEU A 127 18.45 -1.39 9.51
N GLU A 128 19.57 -1.76 8.90
CA GLU A 128 20.67 -2.46 9.57
C GLU A 128 21.49 -1.54 10.48
N ALA A 129 21.55 -0.25 10.17
CA ALA A 129 22.25 0.74 10.98
C ALA A 129 21.45 1.13 12.23
N ASN A 130 20.14 0.90 12.23
CA ASN A 130 19.25 1.26 13.32
C ASN A 130 19.30 0.20 14.43
N LYS A 131 19.63 0.61 15.66
CA LYS A 131 19.69 -0.27 16.83
C LYS A 131 18.36 -0.41 17.57
N ASP A 132 17.41 0.50 17.33
CA ASP A 132 16.11 0.46 17.97
C ASP A 132 15.16 -0.51 17.26
N GLU A 133 14.87 -1.63 17.92
CA GLU A 133 14.03 -2.70 17.37
C GLU A 133 12.61 -2.21 17.03
N ILE A 134 12.08 -1.24 17.77
CA ILE A 134 10.76 -0.66 17.49
C ILE A 134 10.80 0.10 16.17
N SER A 135 11.77 0.99 15.99
CA SER A 135 11.96 1.74 14.74
C SER A 135 12.28 0.82 13.56
N ARG A 136 13.10 -0.22 13.76
CA ARG A 136 13.36 -1.24 12.72
C ARG A 136 12.07 -1.91 12.28
N ARG A 137 11.26 -2.36 13.24
CA ARG A 137 9.96 -2.99 12.95
C ARG A 137 9.02 -2.02 12.24
N GLN A 138 8.98 -0.75 12.66
CA GLN A 138 8.21 0.28 11.97
C GLN A 138 8.68 0.49 10.54
N ALA A 139 9.99 0.53 10.28
CA ALA A 139 10.56 0.66 8.94
C ALA A 139 10.18 -0.53 8.03
N VAL A 140 10.25 -1.76 8.55
CA VAL A 140 9.83 -2.97 7.81
C VAL A 140 8.34 -2.93 7.48
N ILE A 141 7.48 -2.64 8.46
CA ILE A 141 6.03 -2.51 8.23
C ILE A 141 5.73 -1.42 7.20
N LEU A 142 6.43 -0.30 7.28
CA LEU A 142 6.26 0.83 6.37
C LEU A 142 6.69 0.48 4.95
N ARG A 143 7.82 -0.21 4.78
CA ARG A 143 8.28 -0.74 3.49
C ARG A 143 7.27 -1.70 2.88
N MET A 144 6.74 -2.63 3.67
CA MET A 144 5.72 -3.58 3.21
C MET A 144 4.45 -2.85 2.72
N ARG A 145 3.98 -1.83 3.47
CA ARG A 145 2.82 -1.01 3.07
C ARG A 145 3.09 -0.21 1.79
N PHE A 146 4.28 0.37 1.67
CA PHE A 146 4.70 1.10 0.48
C PHE A 146 4.70 0.19 -0.77
N LEU A 147 5.33 -0.98 -0.68
CA LEU A 147 5.36 -1.94 -1.78
C LEU A 147 3.96 -2.42 -2.16
N HIS A 148 3.10 -2.70 -1.17
CA HIS A 148 1.73 -3.12 -1.43
C HIS A 148 0.90 -2.01 -2.11
N ALA A 149 1.00 -0.75 -1.64
CA ALA A 149 0.35 0.38 -2.28
C ALA A 149 0.79 0.54 -3.74
N ARG A 150 2.09 0.35 -4.01
CA ARG A 150 2.65 0.40 -5.37
C ARG A 150 2.16 -0.76 -6.25
N ILE A 151 1.96 -1.97 -5.69
CA ILE A 151 1.29 -3.06 -6.43
C ILE A 151 -0.12 -2.67 -6.83
N LEU A 152 -0.93 -2.16 -5.89
CA LEU A 152 -2.31 -1.77 -6.19
C LEU A 152 -2.37 -0.69 -7.28
N LEU A 153 -1.43 0.25 -7.24
CA LEU A 153 -1.31 1.32 -8.22
C LEU A 153 -0.92 0.83 -9.62
N LEU A 154 0.07 -0.07 -9.71
CA LEU A 154 0.63 -0.54 -10.98
C LEU A 154 -0.13 -1.74 -11.57
N ARG A 155 -1.00 -2.40 -10.81
CA ARG A 155 -1.73 -3.60 -11.24
C ARG A 155 -2.55 -3.37 -12.52
N PRO A 156 -3.25 -2.23 -12.73
CA PRO A 156 -3.96 -2.00 -13.98
C PRO A 156 -3.03 -1.90 -15.19
N LEU A 157 -1.81 -1.35 -15.03
CA LEU A 157 -0.82 -1.32 -16.11
C LEU A 157 -0.37 -2.74 -16.49
N LEU A 158 -0.13 -3.59 -15.49
CA LEU A 158 0.18 -5.00 -15.74
C LEU A 158 -0.99 -5.73 -16.43
N SER A 159 -2.22 -5.50 -15.98
CA SER A 159 -3.40 -6.08 -16.60
C SER A 159 -3.54 -5.66 -18.05
N ARG A 160 -3.46 -4.36 -18.35
CA ARG A 160 -3.53 -3.83 -19.72
C ARG A 160 -2.41 -4.42 -20.57
N PHE A 161 -1.17 -4.39 -20.08
CA PHE A 161 -0.02 -4.97 -20.76
C PHE A 161 -0.21 -6.46 -21.13
N CYS A 162 -0.74 -7.26 -20.21
CA CYS A 162 -0.98 -8.68 -20.46
C CYS A 162 -2.16 -8.93 -21.43
N LEU A 163 -3.13 -8.02 -21.50
CA LEU A 163 -4.33 -8.15 -22.33
C LEU A 163 -4.20 -7.56 -23.75
N THR A 164 -3.24 -6.68 -24.01
CA THR A 164 -3.08 -6.00 -25.32
C THR A 164 -2.67 -6.93 -26.48
N GLN A 165 -2.47 -8.24 -26.28
CA GLN A 165 -2.19 -9.18 -27.37
C GLN A 165 -3.45 -9.95 -27.83
N SER A 166 -4.03 -9.51 -28.95
CA SER A 166 -4.68 -10.40 -29.92
C SER A 166 -3.71 -10.62 -31.09
N PRO A 167 -3.27 -11.86 -31.40
CA PRO A 167 -2.26 -12.12 -32.44
C PRO A 167 -2.75 -11.96 -33.88
N ALA A 168 -3.94 -11.40 -34.10
CA ALA A 168 -4.59 -11.34 -35.40
C ALA A 168 -4.90 -9.89 -35.76
N GLU A 169 -3.88 -9.15 -36.21
CA GLU A 169 -3.94 -8.25 -37.38
C GLU A 169 -2.64 -7.46 -37.48
N ASN A 170 -2.02 -7.56 -38.66
CA ASN A 170 -0.84 -6.79 -39.04
C ASN A 170 -1.11 -5.29 -38.91
N SER A 171 -0.22 -4.59 -38.22
CA SER A 171 0.43 -3.37 -38.72
C SER A 171 1.61 -3.05 -37.83
N LEU A 172 2.68 -2.52 -38.43
CA LEU A 172 3.86 -1.89 -37.80
C LEU A 172 3.48 -1.17 -36.50
N ALA A 173 3.51 -1.91 -35.38
CA ALA A 173 2.82 -1.50 -34.16
C ALA A 173 3.41 -0.19 -33.66
N ASP A 174 2.55 0.83 -33.64
CA ASP A 174 2.76 2.18 -33.17
C ASP A 174 3.53 2.16 -31.84
N ASP A 175 4.85 2.36 -31.90
CA ASP A 175 5.75 2.38 -30.74
C ASP A 175 5.55 3.69 -29.98
N THR A 176 4.38 3.81 -29.36
CA THR A 176 4.01 5.02 -28.63
C THR A 176 4.69 5.05 -27.27
N LEU A 177 5.00 6.25 -26.80
CA LEU A 177 5.49 6.49 -25.44
C LEU A 177 4.57 5.85 -24.40
N GLN A 178 3.26 5.87 -24.66
CA GLN A 178 2.24 5.30 -23.77
C GLN A 178 2.43 3.79 -23.58
N ILE A 179 2.63 3.03 -24.66
CA ILE A 179 2.90 1.58 -24.60
C ILE A 179 4.16 1.28 -23.79
N ARG A 180 5.23 2.07 -23.98
CA ARG A 180 6.47 1.92 -23.21
C ARG A 180 6.27 2.20 -21.72
N VAL A 181 5.50 3.22 -21.36
CA VAL A 181 5.17 3.54 -19.97
C VAL A 181 4.37 2.41 -19.32
N ILE A 182 3.40 1.84 -20.05
CA ILE A 182 2.60 0.70 -19.58
C ILE A 182 3.49 -0.52 -19.34
N GLN A 183 4.35 -0.87 -20.30
CA GLN A 183 5.29 -1.99 -20.19
C GLN A 183 6.23 -1.80 -19.00
N GLN A 184 6.80 -0.59 -18.84
CA GLN A 184 7.68 -0.29 -17.72
C GLN A 184 6.93 -0.36 -16.37
N GLY A 185 5.69 0.12 -16.31
CA GLY A 185 4.82 0.00 -15.15
C GLY A 185 4.52 -1.46 -14.78
N ALA A 186 4.25 -2.31 -15.78
CA ALA A 186 4.07 -3.75 -15.60
C ALA A 186 5.33 -4.40 -15.01
N MET A 187 6.51 -4.08 -15.55
CA MET A 187 7.79 -4.57 -15.02
C MET A 187 8.04 -4.12 -13.57
N PHE A 188 7.76 -2.86 -13.24
CA PHE A 188 7.85 -2.37 -11.86
C PHE A 188 6.84 -3.07 -10.94
N CYS A 189 5.63 -3.40 -11.41
CA CYS A 189 4.64 -4.14 -10.63
C CYS A 189 5.18 -5.52 -10.22
N VAL A 190 5.74 -6.27 -11.19
CA VAL A 190 6.33 -7.59 -10.95
C VAL A 190 7.54 -7.51 -10.01
N ALA A 191 8.46 -6.58 -10.25
CA ALA A 191 9.60 -6.35 -9.36
C ALA A 191 9.16 -5.99 -7.93
N THR A 192 8.10 -5.20 -7.79
CA THR A 192 7.53 -4.84 -6.48
C THR A 192 6.95 -6.06 -5.77
N ALA A 193 6.25 -6.95 -6.48
CA ALA A 193 5.75 -8.21 -5.93
C ALA A 193 6.89 -9.14 -5.48
N GLN A 194 7.97 -9.24 -6.26
CA GLN A 194 9.16 -9.99 -5.89
C GLN A 194 9.81 -9.41 -4.62
N ASN A 195 9.93 -8.09 -4.52
CA ASN A 195 10.46 -7.42 -3.34
C ASN A 195 9.64 -7.67 -2.08
N ILE A 196 8.30 -7.77 -2.17
CA ILE A 196 7.45 -8.18 -1.04
C ILE A 196 7.85 -9.58 -0.57
N ILE A 197 7.95 -10.54 -1.49
CA ILE A 197 8.27 -11.94 -1.18
C ILE A 197 9.67 -12.04 -0.57
N THR A 198 10.67 -11.38 -1.16
CA THR A 198 12.02 -11.32 -0.62
C THR A 198 12.06 -10.72 0.78
N THR A 199 11.36 -9.60 1.00
CA THR A 199 11.31 -8.95 2.32
C THR A 199 10.72 -9.87 3.38
N LEU A 200 9.66 -10.61 3.04
CA LEU A 200 9.03 -11.59 3.93
C LEU A 200 9.97 -12.74 4.26
N LEU A 201 10.70 -13.26 3.29
CA LEU A 201 11.67 -14.34 3.51
C LEU A 201 12.85 -13.89 4.37
N THR A 202 13.43 -12.72 4.09
CA THR A 202 14.62 -12.21 4.80
C THR A 202 14.34 -11.99 6.29
N HIS A 203 13.14 -11.54 6.64
CA HIS A 203 12.79 -11.19 8.02
C HIS A 203 11.91 -12.25 8.70
N GLN A 204 11.83 -13.45 8.12
CA GLN A 204 11.09 -14.56 8.68
C GLN A 204 11.83 -15.10 9.91
N THR A 205 11.17 -15.14 11.05
CA THR A 205 11.75 -15.72 12.28
C THR A 205 11.28 -17.18 12.46
N LEU A 206 12.16 -18.02 13.00
CA LEU A 206 11.89 -19.43 13.31
C LEU A 206 11.33 -19.63 14.73
N ASP A 207 11.40 -18.61 15.58
CA ASP A 207 11.12 -18.63 17.01
C ASP A 207 9.63 -18.48 17.38
N SER A 208 8.72 -18.56 16.39
CA SER A 208 7.28 -18.29 16.52
C SER A 208 6.92 -16.85 16.93
N THR A 209 7.90 -15.95 17.10
CA THR A 209 7.60 -14.55 17.39
C THR A 209 7.17 -13.82 16.13
N VAL A 210 6.57 -12.64 16.31
CA VAL A 210 6.21 -11.80 15.17
C VAL A 210 7.45 -11.16 14.54
N GLY A 211 8.58 -11.08 15.25
CA GLY A 211 9.84 -10.49 14.75
C GLY A 211 9.68 -9.06 14.24
N LEU A 212 10.32 -8.73 13.13
CA LEU A 212 10.17 -7.42 12.46
C LEU A 212 8.95 -7.35 11.52
N LEU A 213 8.36 -8.49 11.19
CA LEU A 213 7.27 -8.60 10.22
C LEU A 213 5.91 -8.21 10.83
N PRO A 214 4.89 -7.88 10.02
CA PRO A 214 3.53 -7.68 10.51
C PRO A 214 2.93 -8.99 11.04
N ALA A 215 1.71 -8.94 11.60
CA ALA A 215 1.01 -10.14 12.01
C ALA A 215 0.79 -11.12 10.83
N TRP A 216 0.68 -12.42 11.13
CA TRP A 216 0.69 -13.49 10.12
C TRP A 216 -0.40 -13.33 9.05
N TRP A 217 -1.60 -12.86 9.40
CA TRP A 217 -2.68 -12.66 8.42
C TRP A 217 -2.34 -11.57 7.39
N TYR A 218 -1.61 -10.52 7.78
CA TYR A 218 -1.10 -9.53 6.82
C TYR A 218 -0.02 -10.12 5.93
N ARG A 219 0.83 -11.02 6.45
CA ARG A 219 1.85 -11.70 5.64
C ARG A 219 1.20 -12.54 4.54
N VAL A 220 0.22 -13.37 4.90
CA VAL A 220 -0.55 -14.19 3.95
C VAL A 220 -1.21 -13.31 2.89
N TYR A 221 -1.83 -12.20 3.32
CA TYR A 221 -2.44 -11.24 2.42
C TYR A 221 -1.43 -10.60 1.45
N TYR A 222 -0.24 -10.20 1.92
CA TYR A 222 0.80 -9.66 1.05
C TYR A 222 1.35 -10.70 0.06
N VAL A 223 1.53 -11.95 0.51
CA VAL A 223 1.92 -13.05 -0.39
C VAL A 223 0.84 -13.28 -1.45
N TYR A 224 -0.44 -13.31 -1.08
CA TYR A 224 -1.53 -13.42 -2.03
C TYR A 224 -1.51 -12.29 -3.07
N SER A 225 -1.37 -11.04 -2.61
CA SER A 225 -1.28 -9.87 -3.50
C SER A 225 -0.08 -9.93 -4.44
N ALA A 226 1.07 -10.44 -4.00
CA ALA A 226 2.25 -10.63 -4.84
C ALA A 226 2.09 -11.82 -5.81
N ALA A 227 1.49 -12.93 -5.34
CA ALA A 227 1.27 -14.13 -6.14
C ALA A 227 0.33 -13.88 -7.33
N THR A 228 -0.72 -13.07 -7.15
CA THR A 228 -1.61 -12.68 -8.27
C THR A 228 -0.87 -11.91 -9.36
N VAL A 229 0.07 -11.03 -8.99
CA VAL A 229 0.95 -10.33 -9.93
C VAL A 229 1.87 -11.32 -10.66
N LEU A 230 2.47 -12.28 -9.96
CA LEU A 230 3.31 -13.30 -10.58
C LEU A 230 2.52 -14.19 -11.56
N ILE A 231 1.27 -14.53 -11.25
CA ILE A 231 0.39 -15.29 -12.15
C ILE A 231 0.13 -14.48 -13.43
N ALA A 232 -0.23 -13.20 -13.29
CA ALA A 232 -0.45 -12.32 -14.43
C ALA A 232 0.82 -12.19 -15.30
N ALA A 233 2.00 -12.10 -14.68
CA ALA A 233 3.28 -12.05 -15.40
C ALA A 233 3.55 -13.29 -16.25
N LYS A 234 3.07 -14.49 -15.85
CA LYS A 234 3.22 -15.72 -16.64
C LYS A 234 2.50 -15.67 -18.00
N LEU A 235 1.55 -14.76 -18.19
CA LEU A 235 0.87 -14.58 -19.47
C LEU A 235 1.77 -13.94 -20.54
N ARG A 236 2.90 -13.33 -20.13
CA ARG A 236 3.84 -12.63 -21.01
C ARG A 236 5.27 -13.15 -20.84
N PRO A 237 5.55 -14.40 -21.29
CA PRO A 237 6.86 -15.02 -21.13
C PRO A 237 7.98 -14.34 -21.95
N ASP A 238 7.60 -13.51 -22.92
CA ASP A 238 8.48 -12.67 -23.74
C ASP A 238 9.21 -11.59 -22.91
N ILE A 239 8.55 -11.05 -21.89
CA ILE A 239 9.14 -10.05 -20.98
C ILE A 239 9.51 -10.65 -19.62
N PHE A 240 8.75 -11.64 -19.15
CA PHE A 240 8.91 -12.22 -17.82
C PHE A 240 9.37 -13.68 -17.93
N PRO A 241 10.68 -13.96 -17.81
CA PRO A 241 11.19 -15.32 -17.96
C PRO A 241 10.57 -16.27 -16.94
N ALA A 242 10.06 -17.42 -17.42
CA ALA A 242 9.37 -18.40 -16.60
C ALA A 242 10.22 -18.90 -15.41
N VAL A 243 11.55 -18.95 -15.57
CA VAL A 243 12.50 -19.34 -14.52
C VAL A 243 12.49 -18.36 -13.35
N GLU A 244 12.52 -17.05 -13.63
CA GLU A 244 12.54 -16.02 -12.59
C GLU A 244 11.21 -15.97 -11.84
N ILE A 245 10.11 -15.98 -12.57
CA ILE A 245 8.76 -16.02 -11.98
C ILE A 245 8.57 -17.32 -11.19
N GLY A 246 9.07 -18.45 -11.69
CA GLY A 246 9.05 -19.75 -11.01
C GLY A 246 9.81 -19.73 -9.68
N ARG A 247 10.98 -19.08 -9.63
CA ARG A 247 11.76 -18.90 -8.40
C ARG A 247 10.97 -18.10 -7.36
N SER A 248 10.45 -16.93 -7.75
CA SER A 248 9.66 -16.07 -6.86
C SER A 248 8.37 -16.74 -6.40
N TRP A 249 7.74 -17.54 -7.26
CA TRP A 249 6.59 -18.36 -6.89
C TRP A 249 6.95 -19.41 -5.84
N GLY A 250 8.04 -20.16 -6.03
CA GLY A 250 8.52 -21.13 -5.04
C GLY A 250 8.82 -20.49 -3.68
N GLN A 251 9.41 -19.30 -3.70
CA GLN A 251 9.64 -18.47 -2.52
C GLN A 251 8.32 -18.08 -1.82
N ALA A 252 7.31 -17.61 -2.57
CA ALA A 252 6.00 -17.29 -2.03
C ALA A 252 5.33 -18.50 -1.36
N ILE A 253 5.39 -19.68 -1.99
CA ILE A 253 4.86 -20.92 -1.42
C ILE A 253 5.61 -21.30 -0.14
N SER A 254 6.93 -21.12 -0.07
CA SER A 254 7.72 -21.37 1.13
C SER A 254 7.25 -20.51 2.32
N VAL A 255 7.01 -19.21 2.09
CA VAL A 255 6.47 -18.31 3.11
C VAL A 255 5.10 -18.80 3.61
N LEU A 256 4.22 -19.23 2.70
CA LEU A 256 2.89 -19.74 3.08
C LEU A 256 2.96 -21.04 3.87
N LYS A 257 3.82 -21.99 3.47
CA LYS A 257 4.03 -23.26 4.19
C LYS A 257 4.53 -23.02 5.60
N ALA A 258 5.39 -22.03 5.81
CA ALA A 258 5.82 -21.70 7.15
C ALA A 258 4.69 -21.13 8.03
N HIS A 259 3.62 -20.60 7.43
CA HIS A 259 2.46 -20.12 8.14
C HIS A 259 1.44 -21.20 8.53
N GLU A 260 1.54 -22.40 7.95
CA GLU A 260 0.69 -23.56 8.27
C GLU A 260 0.77 -23.93 9.76
N LYS A 261 1.96 -23.79 10.36
CA LYS A 261 2.21 -24.05 11.78
C LYS A 261 1.37 -23.17 12.72
N PHE A 262 0.96 -21.97 12.28
CA PHE A 262 0.12 -21.06 13.07
C PHE A 262 -1.38 -21.34 12.90
N ALA A 263 -1.78 -22.11 11.88
CA ALA A 263 -3.16 -22.46 11.61
C ALA A 263 -3.63 -23.70 12.38
N VAL A 264 -2.72 -24.64 12.66
CA VAL A 264 -3.01 -25.95 13.31
C VAL A 264 -2.96 -25.89 14.84
N GLY A 265 -2.45 -24.79 15.43
CA GLY A 265 -2.31 -24.63 16.88
C GLY A 265 -3.57 -24.13 17.63
N ARG A 266 -4.79 -24.47 17.18
CA ARG A 266 -6.04 -24.18 17.91
C ARG A 266 -6.85 -25.45 18.14
#